data_AF-A0A5N7SHR3-F1
#
_entry.id   AF-A0A5N7SHR3-F1
#
_cell.length_a   1.000
_cell.length_b   1.000
_cell.length_c   1.000
_cell.angle_alpha   90.00
_cell.angle_beta   90.00
_cell.angle_gamma   90.00
#
_symmetry.space_group_name_H-M   'P 1'
#
loop_
_entity.id
_entity.type
_entity.pdbx_description
1 polymer ?
#
loop_
_entity_poly.entity_id
_entity_poly.type
_entity_poly.pdbx_seq_one_letter_code
_entity_poly.pdbx_strand_id
1 'polypeptide(L)' 'MADQLLTAAQAKHTARVLLTECRARRHGLDFWFAFNAAQRARMRATAPAQLPAPPRAPALPAQLDLFA' A
#
# COMPACT_ATOMS: atom_id res chain seq x y z
N MET A 1 2.04 -28.85 -8.06
CA MET A 1 1.36 -27.77 -7.29
C MET A 1 2.29 -26.59 -6.98
N ALA A 2 3.56 -26.82 -6.62
CA ALA A 2 4.54 -25.74 -6.40
C ALA A 2 4.77 -24.84 -7.63
N ASP A 3 4.80 -25.41 -8.84
CA ASP A 3 4.95 -24.64 -10.09
C ASP A 3 3.80 -23.64 -10.31
N GLN A 4 2.55 -24.04 -10.03
CA GLN A 4 1.39 -23.14 -10.17
C GLN A 4 1.46 -21.94 -9.23
N LEU A 5 2.02 -22.11 -8.02
CA LEU A 5 2.23 -21.01 -7.07
C LEU A 5 3.32 -20.06 -7.56
N LEU A 6 4.37 -20.59 -8.19
CA LEU A 6 5.47 -19.82 -8.77
C LEU A 6 4.99 -19.02 -10.00
N THR A 7 4.19 -19.64 -10.87
CA THR A 7 3.54 -18.97 -12.00
C THR A 7 2.56 -17.88 -11.53
N ALA A 8 1.78 -18.15 -10.48
CA ALA A 8 0.87 -17.17 -9.90
C ALA A 8 1.61 -15.99 -9.26
N ALA A 9 2.74 -16.24 -8.59
CA ALA A 9 3.57 -15.18 -8.03
C ALA A 9 4.18 -14.28 -9.12
N GLN A 10 4.66 -14.90 -10.21
CA GLN A 10 5.18 -14.17 -11.37
C GLN A 10 4.08 -13.35 -12.05
N ALA A 11 2.89 -13.93 -12.27
CA ALA A 11 1.76 -13.23 -12.86
C ALA A 11 1.33 -12.01 -12.02
N LYS A 12 1.30 -12.14 -10.68
CA LYS A 12 1.04 -11.02 -9.77
C LYS A 12 2.10 -9.94 -9.88
N HIS A 13 3.38 -10.31 -10.01
CA HIS A 13 4.46 -9.35 -10.19
C HIS A 13 4.31 -8.59 -11.51
N THR A 14 4.09 -9.28 -12.62
CA THR A 14 3.87 -8.67 -13.95
C THR A 14 2.68 -7.73 -13.95
N ALA A 15 1.55 -8.11 -13.33
CA ALA A 15 0.38 -7.26 -13.21
C ALA A 15 0.67 -5.96 -12.44
N ARG A 16 1.48 -6.04 -11.37
CA ARG A 16 1.88 -4.84 -10.60
C ARG A 16 2.73 -3.90 -11.45
N VAL A 17 3.69 -4.42 -12.21
CA VAL A 17 4.54 -3.62 -13.11
C VAL A 17 3.69 -2.91 -14.16
N LEU A 18 2.81 -3.64 -14.86
CA LEU A 18 1.91 -3.07 -15.86
C LEU A 18 1.02 -1.95 -15.29
N LEU A 19 0.38 -2.19 -14.14
CA LEU A 19 -0.47 -1.16 -13.51
C LEU A 19 0.31 0.08 -13.08
N THR A 20 1.55 -0.08 -12.61
CA THR A 20 2.41 1.07 -12.27
C THR A 20 2.82 1.86 -13.50
N GLU A 21 3.14 1.20 -14.62
CA GLU A 21 3.46 1.86 -15.88
C GLU A 21 2.24 2.56 -16.49
N CYS A 22 1.06 1.93 -16.47
CA CYS A 22 -0.18 2.56 -16.93
C CYS A 22 -0.51 3.82 -16.12
N ARG A 23 -0.32 3.80 -14.79
CA ARG A 23 -0.48 4.99 -13.94
C ARG A 23 0.54 6.07 -14.26
N ALA A 24 1.79 5.68 -14.49
CA ALA A 24 2.86 6.60 -14.86
C ALA A 24 2.48 7.35 -16.17
N ARG A 25 2.13 6.60 -17.22
CA ARG A 25 1.67 7.15 -18.51
C ARG A 25 0.43 8.04 -18.37
N ARG A 26 -0.56 7.63 -17.57
CA ARG A 26 -1.82 8.39 -17.40
C ARG A 26 -1.60 9.75 -16.74
N HIS A 27 -0.63 9.86 -15.85
CA HIS A 27 -0.35 11.09 -15.11
C HIS A 27 0.80 11.91 -15.71
N GLY A 28 1.33 11.53 -16.88
CA GLY A 28 2.52 12.16 -17.47
C GLY A 28 3.76 12.03 -16.58
N LEU A 29 3.77 11.00 -15.73
CA LEU A 29 4.86 10.72 -14.81
C LEU A 29 5.80 9.72 -15.48
N ASP A 30 7.08 10.08 -15.59
CA ASP A 30 8.06 9.25 -16.27
C ASP A 30 8.41 7.97 -15.49
N PHE A 31 9.27 7.15 -16.08
CA PHE A 31 9.88 5.96 -15.48
C PHE A 31 10.26 6.12 -14.00
N TRP A 32 10.73 7.32 -13.61
CA TRP A 32 11.10 7.65 -12.25
C TRP A 32 9.97 7.47 -11.21
N PHE A 33 8.72 7.72 -11.60
CA PHE A 33 7.55 7.52 -10.73
C PHE A 33 7.24 6.04 -10.51
N ALA A 34 7.27 5.23 -11.57
CA ALA A 34 7.08 3.79 -11.48
C ALA A 34 8.18 3.14 -10.64
N PHE A 35 9.44 3.53 -10.86
CA PHE A 35 10.60 3.07 -10.10
C PHE A 35 10.49 3.43 -8.61
N ASN A 36 10.18 4.69 -8.28
CA ASN A 36 10.00 5.11 -6.88
C ASN A 36 8.83 4.41 -6.19
N ALA A 37 7.71 4.20 -6.89
CA ALA A 37 6.56 3.48 -6.36
C ALA A 37 6.91 2.01 -6.07
N ALA A 38 7.61 1.35 -6.99
CA ALA A 38 8.08 -0.03 -6.82
C ALA A 38 9.11 -0.14 -5.68
N GLN A 39 10.07 0.78 -5.60
CA GLN A 39 11.08 0.82 -4.54
C GLN A 39 10.43 1.06 -3.16
N ARG A 40 9.48 1.99 -3.05
CA ARG A 40 8.73 2.22 -1.80
C ARG A 40 7.88 1.01 -1.41
N ALA A 41 7.25 0.33 -2.38
CA ALA A 41 6.49 -0.90 -2.11
C ALA A 41 7.39 -2.02 -1.60
N ARG A 42 8.59 -2.19 -2.19
CA ARG A 42 9.60 -3.14 -1.72
C ARG A 42 10.08 -2.79 -0.31
N MET A 43 10.43 -1.53 -0.05
CA MET A 43 10.83 -1.05 1.28
C MET A 43 9.78 -1.34 2.34
N ARG A 44 8.48 -1.15 2.04
CA ARG A 44 7.38 -1.49 2.97
C ARG A 44 7.20 -2.99 3.17
N ALA A 45 7.42 -3.81 2.14
CA ALA A 45 7.32 -5.26 2.24
C ALA A 45 8.49 -5.86 3.04
N THR A 46 9.67 -5.24 3.00
CA THR A 46 10.86 -5.65 3.76
C THR A 46 10.96 -4.97 5.12
N ALA A 47 10.25 -3.86 5.33
CA ALA A 47 10.19 -3.23 6.63
C ALA A 47 9.54 -4.19 7.63
N PRO A 48 10.08 -4.30 8.86
CA PRO A 48 9.41 -5.03 9.92
C PRO A 48 8.00 -4.46 10.08
N ALA A 49 7.02 -5.36 10.25
CA ALA A 49 5.61 -4.98 10.37
C ALA A 49 5.48 -3.89 11.43
N GLN A 50 5.08 -2.69 11.00
CA GLN A 50 4.75 -1.64 11.94
C GLN A 50 3.59 -2.17 12.78
N LEU A 51 3.81 -2.32 14.09
CA LEU A 51 2.76 -2.71 15.03
C LEU A 51 1.52 -1.85 14.73
N PRO A 52 0.33 -2.46 14.59
CA PRO A 52 -0.88 -1.69 14.36
C PRO A 52 -0.97 -0.63 15.45
N ALA A 53 -1.09 0.64 15.03
CA ALA A 53 -1.27 1.73 15.98
C ALA A 53 -2.47 1.38 16.87
N PRO A 54 -2.35 1.54 18.20
CA PRO A 54 -3.46 1.25 19.10
C PRO A 54 -4.69 2.02 18.63
N PRO A 55 -5.89 1.40 18.64
CA PRO A 55 -7.10 2.07 18.20
C PRO A 55 -7.27 3.36 18.97
N ARG A 56 -7.30 4.49 18.25
CA ARG A 56 -7.52 5.80 18.85
C ARG A 56 -8.87 5.76 19.54
N ALA A 57 -8.87 5.90 20.87
CA ALA A 57 -10.10 5.91 21.65
C ALA A 57 -11.07 6.93 21.04
N PRO A 58 -12.37 6.58 20.88
CA PRO A 58 -13.35 7.54 20.40
C PRO A 58 -13.32 8.76 21.32
N ALA A 59 -13.22 9.95 20.73
CA ALA A 59 -13.31 11.18 21.49
C ALA A 59 -14.62 11.15 22.27
N LEU A 60 -14.54 11.14 23.60
CA LEU A 60 -15.70 11.26 24.47
C LEU A 60 -16.47 12.51 24.04
N PRO A 61 -17.76 12.41 23.71
CA PRO A 61 -18.52 13.59 23.33
C PRO A 61 -18.53 14.55 24.51
N ALA A 62 -18.09 15.79 24.27
CA ALA A 62 -18.07 16.90 25.22
C ALA A 62 -19.48 17.38 25.65
N GLN A 63 -20.51 16.53 25.51
CA GLN A 63 -21.92 16.87 25.74
C GLN A 63 -22.37 16.65 27.19
N LEU A 64 -21.51 16.14 28.07
CA LEU A 64 -21.88 15.91 29.48
C LEU A 64 -21.95 17.20 30.32
N ASP A 65 -21.32 18.30 29.87
CA ASP A 65 -21.39 19.59 30.59
C ASP A 65 -22.56 20.48 30.16
N LEU A 66 -23.43 20.04 29.23
CA LEU A 66 -24.55 20.86 28.74
C LEU A 66 -25.82 20.77 29.62
N PHE A 67 -25.84 19.90 30.62
CA PHE A 67 -27.00 19.65 31.49
C PHE A 67 -26.73 19.92 32.97
N ALA A 68 -25.64 20.62 33.30
CA ALA A 68 -25.33 21.07 34.66
C ALA A 68 -25.84 22.50 34.89
#